data_AF-A0A962FP90-F1
#
_entry.id   AF-A0A962FP90-F1
#
_cell.length_a   1.000
_cell.length_b   1.000
_cell.length_c   1.000
_cell.angle_alpha   90.00
_cell.angle_beta   90.00
_cell.angle_gamma   90.00
#
_symmetry.space_group_name_H-M   'P 1'
#
loop_
_entity.id
_entity.type
_entity.pdbx_description
1 polymer ?
#
loop_
_entity_poly.entity_id
_entity_poly.type
_entity_poly.pdbx_seq_one_letter_code
_entity_poly.pdbx_strand_id
1 'polypeptide(L)'
;MSDDGGLWLLLMGPAGAAGLYWTLYRHYRNTDKSHAFEHETAVDAKPVTGSEHKVGNVKGTQQKRITGDNVMAYRKRVQRMAGGTDTS
;
A
#
# COMPACT_ATOMS: atom_id res chain seq x y z
N MET A 1 -47.19 29.41 18.03
CA MET A 1 -45.82 29.27 17.49
C MET A 1 -45.85 28.02 16.63
N SER A 2 -45.38 28.11 15.38
CA SER A 2 -45.59 27.08 14.36
C SER A 2 -44.82 25.80 14.70
N ASP A 3 -45.53 24.73 15.07
CA ASP A 3 -44.93 23.45 15.48
C ASP A 3 -44.06 22.80 14.39
N ASP A 4 -44.34 23.10 13.11
CA ASP A 4 -43.58 22.58 11.96
C ASP A 4 -42.16 23.14 11.87
N GLY A 5 -41.94 24.40 12.22
CA GLY A 5 -40.62 25.04 12.11
C GLY A 5 -39.62 24.56 13.18
N GLY A 6 -40.14 24.20 14.36
CA GLY A 6 -39.31 23.74 15.48
C GLY A 6 -38.73 22.34 15.27
N LEU A 7 -39.49 21.43 14.66
CA LEU A 7 -39.05 20.07 14.37
C LEU A 7 -37.90 20.03 13.36
N TRP A 8 -37.95 20.87 12.33
CA TRP A 8 -36.86 20.97 11.35
C TRP A 8 -35.56 21.48 11.97
N LEU A 9 -35.63 22.48 12.85
CA LEU A 9 -34.46 22.99 13.58
C LEU A 9 -33.87 21.94 14.54
N LEU A 10 -34.72 21.14 15.20
CA LEU A 10 -34.26 20.06 16.08
C LEU A 10 -33.54 18.95 15.29
N LEU A 11 -34.04 18.62 14.09
CA LEU A 11 -33.45 17.59 13.23
C LEU A 11 -32.13 18.02 12.57
N MET A 12 -31.88 19.32 12.40
CA MET A 12 -30.65 19.83 11.78
C MET A 12 -29.37 19.36 12.48
N GLY A 13 -29.36 19.26 13.80
CA GLY A 13 -28.20 18.79 14.57
C GLY A 13 -27.87 17.32 14.28
N PRO A 14 -28.76 16.36 14.56
CA PRO A 14 -28.55 14.95 14.28
C PRO A 14 -28.31 14.67 12.79
N ALA A 15 -29.02 15.34 11.89
CA ALA A 15 -28.83 15.19 10.44
C ALA A 15 -27.43 15.68 10.01
N GLY A 16 -26.98 16.82 10.53
CA GLY A 16 -25.65 17.35 10.28
C GLY A 16 -24.54 16.43 10.80
N ALA A 17 -24.70 15.92 12.03
CA ALA A 17 -23.75 14.97 12.63
C ALA A 17 -23.65 13.67 11.83
N ALA A 18 -24.79 13.09 11.45
CA ALA A 18 -24.83 11.88 10.63
C ALA A 18 -24.23 12.11 9.23
N GLY A 19 -24.54 13.25 8.60
CA GLY A 19 -23.98 13.63 7.30
C GLY A 19 -22.46 13.82 7.34
N LEU A 20 -21.94 14.53 8.34
CA LEU A 20 -20.51 14.71 8.53
C LEU A 20 -19.81 13.37 8.79
N TYR A 21 -20.36 12.53 9.67
CA TYR A 21 -19.80 11.21 9.93
C TYR A 21 -19.76 10.36 8.66
N TRP A 22 -20.86 10.30 7.91
CA TRP A 22 -20.97 9.48 6.71
C TRP A 22 -20.05 9.93 5.58
N THR A 23 -19.90 11.25 5.38
CA THR A 23 -18.99 11.81 4.38
C THR A 23 -17.53 11.49 4.70
N LEU A 24 -17.10 11.67 5.95
CA LEU A 24 -15.76 11.28 6.39
C LEU A 24 -15.55 9.77 6.27
N TYR A 25 -16.54 8.97 6.70
CA TYR A 25 -16.50 7.51 6.59
C TYR A 25 -16.29 7.09 5.13
N ARG A 26 -17.06 7.60 4.19
CA ARG A 26 -16.93 7.28 2.75
C ARG A 26 -15.66 7.87 2.11
N HIS A 27 -15.19 9.02 2.57
CA HIS A 27 -13.96 9.62 2.07
C HIS A 27 -12.72 8.77 2.41
N TYR A 28 -12.67 8.22 3.63
CA TYR A 28 -11.54 7.42 4.10
C TYR A 28 -11.73 5.91 3.90
N ARG A 29 -12.97 5.42 3.96
CA ARG A 29 -13.28 4.03 3.64
C ARG A 29 -13.42 3.92 2.14
N ASN A 30 -12.45 3.22 1.57
CA ASN A 30 -12.37 2.91 0.16
C ASN A 30 -13.47 1.92 -0.31
N THR A 31 -14.62 1.87 0.37
CA THR A 31 -15.70 0.87 0.15
C THR A 31 -16.39 1.07 -1.19
N ASP A 32 -16.40 2.30 -1.71
CA ASP A 32 -16.96 2.68 -3.00
C ASP A 32 -15.91 2.81 -4.12
N LYS A 33 -14.64 2.48 -3.83
CA LYS A 33 -13.63 2.28 -4.87
C LYS A 33 -13.39 0.79 -5.04
N SER A 34 -13.98 0.21 -6.07
CA SER A 34 -13.44 -1.02 -6.65
C SER A 34 -12.00 -0.75 -7.07
N HIS A 35 -11.07 -1.63 -6.69
CA HIS A 35 -9.70 -1.62 -7.18
C HIS A 35 -9.66 -1.92 -8.69
N ALA A 36 -10.14 -0.99 -9.52
CA ALA A 36 -10.00 -1.05 -10.98
C ALA A 36 -8.78 -0.23 -11.39
N PHE A 37 -7.62 -0.60 -10.85
CA PHE A 37 -6.32 -0.18 -11.35
C PHE A 37 -5.41 -1.40 -11.36
N GLU A 38 -5.82 -2.41 -12.13
CA GLU A 38 -4.88 -3.37 -12.67
C GLU A 38 -4.22 -2.69 -13.87
N HIS A 39 -3.08 -2.04 -13.64
CA HIS A 39 -2.11 -1.96 -14.72
C HIS A 39 -1.46 -3.34 -14.79
N GLU A 40 -1.91 -4.16 -15.75
CA GLU A 40 -1.06 -5.21 -16.28
C GLU A 40 0.19 -4.52 -16.83
N THR A 41 1.22 -4.45 -15.99
CA THR A 41 2.55 -4.10 -16.47
C THR A 41 2.94 -5.27 -17.34
N ALA A 42 2.98 -5.07 -18.66
CA ALA A 42 3.55 -6.04 -19.57
C ALA A 42 5.00 -6.28 -19.15
N VAL A 43 5.24 -7.35 -18.39
CA VAL A 43 6.58 -7.80 -18.05
C VAL A 43 7.08 -8.52 -19.29
N ASP A 44 7.78 -7.77 -20.15
CA ASP A 44 8.61 -8.38 -21.18
C ASP A 44 9.76 -9.12 -20.47
N ALA A 45 9.55 -10.41 -20.26
CA ALA A 45 10.53 -11.29 -19.64
C ALA A 45 11.72 -11.44 -20.58
N LYS A 46 12.65 -10.50 -20.51
CA LYS A 46 13.95 -10.66 -21.17
C LYS A 46 14.62 -11.89 -20.57
N PRO A 47 15.19 -12.78 -21.40
CA PRO A 47 15.95 -13.90 -20.88
C PRO A 47 17.03 -13.36 -19.95
N VAL A 48 17.11 -13.91 -18.73
CA VAL A 48 18.23 -13.66 -17.83
C VAL A 48 19.43 -14.35 -18.46
N THR A 49 20.15 -13.62 -19.33
CA THR A 49 21.41 -14.10 -19.90
C THR A 49 22.49 -13.88 -18.85
N GLY A 50 22.92 -14.96 -18.23
CA GLY A 50 24.00 -15.00 -17.26
C GLY A 50 24.19 -16.43 -16.76
N SER A 51 25.41 -16.84 -16.45
CA SER A 51 25.65 -18.11 -15.77
C SER A 51 25.06 -18.04 -14.36
N GLU A 52 23.95 -18.75 -14.13
CA GLU A 52 23.42 -18.90 -12.77
C GLU A 52 24.38 -19.75 -11.94
N HIS A 53 25.11 -19.10 -11.03
CA HIS A 53 25.85 -19.79 -9.99
C HIS A 53 25.04 -19.80 -8.70
N LYS A 54 24.62 -20.99 -8.26
CA LYS A 54 23.96 -21.17 -6.98
C LYS A 54 24.94 -20.85 -5.84
N VAL A 55 24.76 -19.69 -5.22
CA VAL A 55 25.60 -19.24 -4.09
C VAL A 55 25.17 -19.77 -2.72
N GLY A 56 24.02 -20.45 -2.63
CA GLY A 56 23.54 -20.97 -1.36
C GLY A 56 22.19 -21.69 -1.44
N ASN A 57 21.77 -22.23 -0.29
CA ASN A 57 20.45 -22.82 -0.10
C ASN A 57 19.97 -22.53 1.31
N VAL A 58 18.78 -21.94 1.46
CA VAL A 58 18.18 -21.68 2.77
C VAL A 58 16.99 -22.62 2.94
N LYS A 59 17.12 -23.59 3.85
CA LYS A 59 16.03 -24.48 4.24
C LYS A 59 15.67 -24.19 5.70
N GLY A 60 14.45 -23.72 5.95
CA GLY A 60 13.96 -23.43 7.31
C GLY A 60 14.56 -22.15 7.89
N THR A 61 14.02 -21.00 7.52
CA THR A 61 14.37 -19.73 8.15
C THR A 61 13.65 -19.59 9.50
N GLN A 62 14.39 -19.63 10.61
CA GLN A 62 13.89 -19.22 11.94
C GLN A 62 14.13 -17.72 12.21
N GLN A 63 14.91 -17.05 11.36
CA GLN A 63 15.21 -15.64 11.49
C GLN A 63 13.98 -14.81 11.12
N LYS A 64 13.54 -13.96 12.06
CA LYS A 64 12.41 -13.05 11.84
C LYS A 64 12.73 -11.90 10.85
N ARG A 65 14.00 -11.74 10.49
CA ARG A 65 14.51 -10.62 9.68
C ARG A 65 15.63 -11.06 8.76
N ILE A 66 15.72 -10.40 7.61
CA ILE A 66 16.79 -10.60 6.64
C ILE A 66 17.97 -9.71 7.03
N THR A 67 19.17 -10.26 7.04
CA THR A 67 20.39 -9.49 7.27
C THR A 67 20.51 -8.39 6.22
N GLY A 68 20.55 -7.13 6.67
CA GLY A 68 20.60 -5.96 5.79
C GLY A 68 19.24 -5.35 5.46
N ASP A 69 18.16 -5.75 6.15
CA ASP A 69 16.86 -5.11 5.98
C ASP A 69 16.91 -3.59 6.31
N ASN A 70 16.09 -2.82 5.59
CA ASN A 70 16.00 -1.36 5.74
C ASN A 70 14.68 -0.94 6.41
N VAL A 71 14.01 -1.85 7.13
CA VAL A 71 12.64 -1.66 7.65
C VAL A 71 12.53 -0.44 8.55
N MET A 72 13.57 -0.09 9.30
CA MET A 72 13.58 1.09 10.19
C MET A 72 14.31 2.30 9.58
N ALA A 73 14.86 2.16 8.38
CA ALA A 73 15.67 3.18 7.69
C ALA A 73 15.06 3.52 6.34
N TYR A 74 13.79 3.97 6.33
CA TYR A 74 12.98 4.21 5.11
C TYR A 74 13.62 5.17 4.09
N ARG A 75 14.54 6.04 4.52
CA ARG A 75 15.26 6.96 3.63
C ARG A 75 16.54 6.36 3.03
N LYS A 76 16.98 5.20 3.51
CA LYS A 76 18.15 4.49 2.98
C LYS A 76 17.71 3.71 1.75
N ARG A 77 18.05 4.23 0.57
CA ARG A 77 17.82 3.54 -0.70
C ARG A 77 18.66 2.26 -0.74
N VAL A 78 18.04 1.15 -1.12
CA VAL A 78 18.76 -0.09 -1.43
C VAL A 78 19.66 0.18 -2.64
N GLN A 79 20.95 -0.10 -2.49
CA GLN A 79 21.89 -0.02 -3.59
C GLN A 79 21.84 -1.35 -4.34
N ARG A 80 21.77 -1.27 -5.67
CA ARG A 80 21.99 -2.46 -6.50
C ARG A 80 23.40 -2.96 -6.20
N MET A 81 23.54 -4.24 -5.87
CA MET A 81 24.86 -4.87 -5.81
C MET A 81 25.52 -4.62 -7.15
N ALA A 82 26.64 -3.89 -7.17
CA ALA A 82 27.40 -3.68 -8.40
C ALA A 82 27.68 -5.07 -8.96
N GLY A 83 27.19 -5.33 -10.19
CA GLY A 83 27.52 -6.57 -10.89
C GLY A 83 29.04 -6.67 -10.86
N GLY A 84 29.54 -7.76 -10.28
CA GLY A 84 30.96 -8.05 -10.29
C GLY A 84 31.42 -7.89 -11.72
N THR A 85 32.38 -7.00 -11.92
CA THR A 85 33.11 -6.88 -13.18
C THR A 85 33.74 -8.24 -13.43
N ASP A 86 33.14 -9.00 -14.34
CA ASP A 86 33.84 -10.05 -15.07
C ASP A 86 34.97 -9.35 -15.81
N THR A 87 36.17 -9.37 -15.22
CA THR A 87 37.40 -9.06 -15.95
C THR A 87 38.45 -10.03 -15.46
N SER A 88 38.96 -10.76 -16.45
CA SER A 88 39.91 -11.87 -16.39
C SER A 88 41.25 -11.53 -15.74
#